data_AF-A0A6A5VLV4-F1
#
_entry.id   AF-A0A6A5VLV4-F1
#
_cell.length_a   1.000
_cell.length_b   1.000
_cell.length_c   1.000
_cell.angle_alpha   90.00
_cell.angle_beta   90.00
_cell.angle_gamma   90.00
#
_symmetry.space_group_name_H-M   'P 1'
#
loop_
_entity.id
_entity.type
_entity.pdbx_description
1 polymer ?
#
loop_
_entity_poly.entity_id
_entity_poly.type
_entity_poly.pdbx_seq_one_letter_code
_entity_poly.pdbx_strand_id
1 'polypeptide(L)'
;MPRRGVNSTAGSDATTTTTTLPQKTAWPATFTDGLPLPKIVVFDLDYTLWPFWVDTHVTGPLKAQEGGLKVKDRYGEGFGFYSDVGGILDALKQKGILIGAASRTHAPDLGREMLKLLKIPSSSSGPSQRAIDYFDHLQIYPGNKQTHFERIHRDTGIAYDEVLFFDDESRNKNVEVLGVVMQLVRDGVTINEIDAGVRSWRKRHNKVPN
;
A
#
# COMPACT_ATOMS: atom_id res chain seq x y z
N MET A 1 -47.79 -46.48 13.66
CA MET A 1 -46.48 -46.23 13.02
C MET A 1 -46.65 -45.22 11.90
N PRO A 2 -46.10 -44.00 12.00
CA PRO A 2 -45.96 -43.10 10.86
C PRO A 2 -44.53 -43.11 10.29
N ARG A 3 -44.44 -43.04 8.96
CA ARG A 3 -43.20 -42.93 8.17
C ARG A 3 -42.81 -41.45 7.97
N ARG A 4 -41.52 -41.18 8.20
CA ARG A 4 -40.58 -40.30 7.46
C ARG A 4 -40.90 -38.81 7.28
N GLY A 5 -40.03 -37.99 7.88
CA GLY A 5 -39.68 -36.64 7.44
C GLY A 5 -38.31 -36.27 8.02
N VAL A 6 -37.25 -36.39 7.23
CA VAL A 6 -35.87 -36.02 7.60
C VAL A 6 -35.69 -34.55 7.23
N ASN A 7 -35.58 -33.67 8.23
CA ASN A 7 -35.22 -32.27 8.02
C ASN A 7 -33.75 -32.18 7.62
N SER A 8 -33.50 -31.71 6.39
CA SER A 8 -32.19 -31.37 5.88
C SER A 8 -32.04 -29.86 5.92
N THR A 9 -31.49 -29.30 6.99
CA THR A 9 -31.11 -27.89 7.04
C THR A 9 -29.67 -27.77 6.55
N ALA A 10 -29.52 -27.24 5.33
CA ALA A 10 -28.24 -26.86 4.75
C ALA A 10 -27.59 -25.77 5.61
N GLY A 11 -26.35 -26.02 6.02
CA GLY A 11 -25.50 -25.02 6.66
C GLY A 11 -25.08 -23.96 5.64
N SER A 12 -25.46 -22.71 5.89
CA SER A 12 -24.89 -21.55 5.22
C SER A 12 -23.64 -21.12 5.97
N ASP A 13 -22.46 -21.49 5.47
CA ASP A 13 -21.18 -20.92 5.89
C ASP A 13 -21.12 -19.46 5.43
N ALA A 14 -21.59 -18.55 6.30
CA ALA A 14 -21.33 -17.13 6.17
C ALA A 14 -19.95 -16.84 6.79
N THR A 15 -18.92 -16.82 5.94
CA THR A 15 -17.57 -16.35 6.30
C THR A 15 -17.66 -14.88 6.71
N THR A 16 -17.82 -14.66 8.01
CA THR A 16 -17.87 -13.32 8.59
C THR A 16 -16.44 -12.87 8.83
N THR A 17 -15.87 -12.14 7.87
CA THR A 17 -14.61 -11.39 8.06
C THR A 17 -14.85 -10.24 9.03
N THR A 18 -14.81 -10.56 10.32
CA THR A 18 -14.82 -9.60 11.41
C THR A 18 -13.50 -8.84 11.38
N THR A 19 -13.55 -7.56 11.00
CA THR A 19 -12.41 -6.64 11.07
C THR A 19 -12.18 -6.27 12.54
N THR A 20 -11.33 -7.01 13.22
CA THR A 20 -10.80 -6.65 14.55
C THR A 20 -9.92 -5.41 14.44
N LEU A 21 -9.96 -4.56 15.48
CA LEU A 21 -9.07 -3.41 15.65
C LEU A 21 -7.61 -3.88 15.51
N PRO A 22 -6.75 -3.19 14.74
CA PRO A 22 -5.37 -3.61 14.60
C PRO A 22 -4.67 -3.51 15.96
N GLN A 23 -4.22 -4.66 16.49
CA GLN A 23 -3.13 -4.70 17.44
C GLN A 23 -1.98 -3.90 16.83
N LYS A 24 -1.36 -3.01 17.62
CA LYS A 24 -0.19 -2.20 17.28
C LYS A 24 0.67 -2.91 16.24
N THR A 25 0.55 -2.51 14.98
CA THR A 25 1.19 -3.20 13.86
C THR A 25 2.69 -3.27 14.16
N ALA A 26 3.23 -4.48 14.20
CA ALA A 26 4.64 -4.68 14.49
C ALA A 26 5.47 -3.94 13.43
N TRP A 27 6.54 -3.25 13.85
CA TRP A 27 7.44 -2.60 12.91
C TRP A 27 8.13 -3.64 12.04
N PRO A 28 8.43 -3.32 10.77
CA PRO A 28 9.33 -4.15 9.96
C PRO A 28 10.65 -4.39 10.70
N ALA A 29 11.09 -5.65 10.75
CA ALA A 29 12.29 -6.01 11.50
C ALA A 29 13.53 -5.25 10.98
N THR A 30 13.58 -5.05 9.65
CA THR A 30 14.64 -4.32 8.97
C THR A 30 14.74 -2.84 9.36
N PHE A 31 13.70 -2.26 9.96
CA PHE A 31 13.74 -0.87 10.42
C PHE A 31 14.42 -0.75 11.79
N THR A 32 14.57 -1.86 12.52
CA THR A 32 15.10 -1.87 13.89
C THR A 32 16.46 -2.53 14.03
N ASP A 33 17.01 -3.10 12.94
CA ASP A 33 18.28 -3.84 12.96
C ASP A 33 19.53 -2.95 12.90
N GLY A 34 19.37 -1.63 12.77
CA GLY A 34 20.47 -0.66 12.72
C GLY A 34 21.25 -0.65 11.40
N LEU A 35 20.80 -1.40 10.39
CA LEU A 35 21.41 -1.41 9.07
C LEU A 35 20.83 -0.31 8.16
N PRO A 36 21.51 0.05 7.05
CA PRO A 36 21.06 1.12 6.17
C PRO A 36 19.62 0.92 5.69
N LEU A 37 18.91 2.03 5.49
CA LEU A 37 17.53 2.08 4.99
C LEU A 37 17.50 2.93 3.71
N PRO A 38 16.55 2.65 2.78
CA PRO A 38 16.34 3.51 1.62
C PRO A 38 15.91 4.91 2.07
N LYS A 39 16.26 5.94 1.30
CA LYS A 39 15.84 7.33 1.58
C LYS A 39 14.40 7.60 1.21
N ILE A 40 13.89 6.87 0.22
CA ILE A 40 12.51 6.95 -0.22
C ILE A 40 11.98 5.56 -0.56
N VAL A 41 10.76 5.28 -0.10
CA VAL A 41 9.98 4.13 -0.51
C VAL A 41 8.83 4.60 -1.39
N VAL A 42 8.73 4.03 -2.59
CA VAL A 42 7.69 4.36 -3.56
C VAL A 42 6.73 3.18 -3.69
N PHE A 43 5.43 3.45 -3.72
CA PHE A 43 4.39 2.44 -3.89
C PHE A 43 3.63 2.67 -5.20
N ASP A 44 3.26 1.60 -5.90
CA ASP A 44 2.05 1.62 -6.72
C ASP A 44 0.80 1.75 -5.84
N LEU A 45 -0.37 1.96 -6.45
CA LEU A 45 -1.63 2.07 -5.73
C LEU A 45 -2.43 0.76 -5.83
N ASP A 46 -2.78 0.37 -7.05
CA ASP A 46 -3.73 -0.71 -7.30
C ASP A 46 -3.04 -2.07 -7.06
N TYR A 47 -3.71 -2.98 -6.37
CA TYR A 47 -3.14 -4.28 -5.91
C TYR A 47 -1.84 -4.19 -5.09
N THR A 48 -1.40 -2.98 -4.72
CA THR A 48 -0.24 -2.73 -3.86
C THR A 48 -0.68 -2.17 -2.51
N LEU A 49 -1.40 -1.04 -2.49
CA LEU A 49 -1.95 -0.47 -1.26
C LEU A 49 -3.37 -0.96 -0.98
N TRP A 50 -4.13 -1.30 -2.01
CA TRP A 50 -5.50 -1.79 -1.89
C TRP A 50 -5.81 -2.91 -2.89
N PRO A 51 -6.76 -3.82 -2.63
CA PRO A 51 -6.98 -5.03 -3.42
C PRO A 51 -7.90 -4.83 -4.65
N PHE A 52 -7.73 -3.74 -5.40
CA PHE A 52 -8.57 -3.44 -6.57
C PHE A 52 -7.91 -2.42 -7.50
N TRP A 53 -8.35 -2.38 -8.76
CA TRP A 53 -8.12 -1.23 -9.65
C TRP A 53 -9.12 -0.11 -9.40
N VAL A 54 -8.63 1.08 -9.06
CA VAL A 54 -9.47 2.25 -8.76
C VAL A 54 -10.25 2.76 -9.98
N ASP A 55 -9.74 2.60 -11.19
CA ASP A 55 -10.41 3.03 -12.43
C ASP A 55 -11.44 2.04 -12.98
N THR A 56 -11.50 0.84 -12.40
CA THR A 56 -12.37 -0.25 -12.87
C THR A 56 -13.45 -0.60 -11.86
N HIS A 57 -13.07 -0.75 -10.58
CA HIS A 57 -13.97 -1.25 -9.55
C HIS A 57 -14.69 -0.14 -8.80
N VAL A 58 -14.12 1.07 -8.74
CA VAL A 58 -14.64 2.15 -7.90
C VAL A 58 -15.46 3.12 -8.74
N THR A 59 -16.69 3.40 -8.33
CA THR A 59 -17.56 4.40 -8.99
C THR A 59 -17.84 5.60 -8.09
N GLY A 60 -17.29 6.76 -8.45
CA GLY A 60 -17.55 8.01 -7.72
C GLY A 60 -19.02 8.47 -7.75
N PRO A 61 -19.45 9.34 -6.82
CA PRO A 61 -18.65 9.99 -5.78
C PRO A 61 -18.33 9.06 -4.60
N LEU A 62 -17.24 9.34 -3.89
CA LEU A 62 -16.83 8.58 -2.70
C LEU A 62 -17.29 9.26 -1.41
N LYS A 63 -17.56 8.45 -0.39
CA LYS A 63 -17.90 8.91 0.97
C LYS A 63 -17.07 8.15 1.99
N ALA A 64 -16.41 8.86 2.91
CA ALA A 64 -15.71 8.21 4.02
C ALA A 64 -16.69 7.45 4.91
N GLN A 65 -16.36 6.22 5.27
CA GLN A 65 -17.08 5.47 6.30
C GLN A 65 -16.62 5.92 7.71
N GLU A 66 -17.47 5.71 8.71
CA GLU A 66 -17.11 5.92 10.12
C GLU A 66 -15.81 5.18 10.46
N GLY A 67 -14.92 5.84 11.20
CA GLY A 67 -13.56 5.36 11.49
C GLY A 67 -12.53 5.62 10.37
N GLY A 68 -12.95 5.91 9.14
CA GLY A 68 -12.05 6.33 8.05
C GLY A 68 -11.17 5.22 7.46
N LEU A 69 -11.32 3.97 7.89
CA LEU A 69 -10.57 2.82 7.36
C LEU A 69 -11.08 2.35 5.98
N LYS A 70 -12.32 2.71 5.65
CA LYS A 70 -12.97 2.41 4.38
C LYS A 70 -13.66 3.64 3.83
N VAL A 71 -13.89 3.63 2.53
CA VAL A 71 -14.79 4.54 1.83
C VAL A 71 -15.88 3.74 1.14
N LYS A 72 -17.04 4.38 0.96
CA LYS A 72 -18.13 3.85 0.16
C LYS A 72 -18.21 4.58 -1.17
N ASP A 73 -18.42 3.83 -2.23
CA ASP A 73 -18.68 4.37 -3.55
C ASP A 73 -20.17 4.75 -3.72
N ARG A 74 -20.58 5.10 -4.95
CA ARG A 74 -21.97 5.43 -5.28
C ARG A 74 -22.94 4.28 -4.99
N TYR A 75 -22.51 3.03 -5.16
CA TYR A 75 -23.34 1.84 -4.97
C TYR A 75 -23.32 1.30 -3.54
N GLY A 76 -22.51 1.90 -2.67
CA GLY A 76 -22.39 1.54 -1.26
C GLY A 76 -21.36 0.43 -0.99
N GLU A 77 -20.57 0.06 -2.00
CA GLU A 77 -19.48 -0.89 -1.87
C GLU A 77 -18.31 -0.28 -1.10
N GLY A 78 -17.71 -1.07 -0.20
CA GLY A 78 -16.69 -0.62 0.74
C GLY A 78 -15.26 -0.90 0.26
N PHE A 79 -14.48 0.14 0.05
CA PHE A 79 -13.10 0.08 -0.42
C PHE A 79 -12.12 0.58 0.66
N GLY A 80 -10.96 -0.07 0.80
CA GLY A 80 -9.95 0.30 1.79
C GLY A 80 -8.60 -0.37 1.52
N PHE A 81 -7.60 -0.05 2.34
CA PHE A 81 -6.26 -0.60 2.20
C PHE A 81 -6.17 -2.07 2.62
N TYR A 82 -5.06 -2.72 2.23
CA TYR A 82 -4.58 -3.92 2.91
C TYR A 82 -4.29 -3.63 4.40
N SER A 83 -4.38 -4.68 5.23
CA SER A 83 -4.32 -4.55 6.70
C SER A 83 -3.06 -3.87 7.22
N ASP A 84 -1.93 -4.15 6.59
CA ASP A 84 -0.60 -3.74 7.09
C ASP A 84 -0.21 -2.33 6.64
N VAL A 85 -0.86 -1.81 5.59
CA VAL A 85 -0.49 -0.55 4.92
C VAL A 85 -0.45 0.61 5.91
N GLY A 86 -1.44 0.71 6.79
CA GLY A 86 -1.48 1.79 7.77
C GLY A 86 -0.28 1.80 8.71
N GLY A 87 0.09 0.63 9.25
CA GLY A 87 1.26 0.49 10.11
C GLY A 87 2.57 0.70 9.36
N ILE A 88 2.65 0.30 8.09
CA ILE A 88 3.82 0.50 7.22
C ILE A 88 4.06 1.99 6.95
N LEU A 89 3.01 2.73 6.55
CA LEU A 89 3.12 4.17 6.28
C LEU A 89 3.53 4.95 7.53
N ASP A 90 2.98 4.59 8.69
CA ASP A 90 3.36 5.19 9.97
C ASP A 90 4.81 4.86 10.36
N ALA A 91 5.25 3.61 10.18
CA ALA A 91 6.63 3.21 10.46
C ALA A 91 7.64 3.93 9.55
N LEU A 92 7.33 4.10 8.25
CA LEU A 92 8.17 4.85 7.31
C LEU A 92 8.34 6.31 7.75
N LYS A 93 7.22 6.96 8.10
CA LYS A 93 7.22 8.35 8.56
C LYS A 93 8.02 8.52 9.85
N GLN A 94 7.88 7.60 10.80
CA GLN A 94 8.65 7.62 12.06
C GLN A 94 10.15 7.36 11.86
N LYS A 95 10.54 6.68 10.77
CA LYS A 95 11.94 6.52 10.37
C LYS A 95 12.51 7.67 9.54
N GLY A 96 11.70 8.68 9.23
CA GLY A 96 12.11 9.79 8.37
C GLY A 96 12.41 9.34 6.93
N ILE A 97 11.82 8.23 6.49
CA ILE A 97 11.91 7.75 5.10
C ILE A 97 10.80 8.45 4.31
N LEU A 98 11.16 9.08 3.20
CA LEU A 98 10.17 9.71 2.33
C LEU A 98 9.27 8.66 1.70
N ILE A 99 8.01 9.02 1.45
CA ILE A 99 7.01 8.13 0.87
C ILE A 99 6.54 8.70 -0.46
N GLY A 100 6.72 7.93 -1.52
CA GLY A 100 6.24 8.24 -2.86
C GLY A 100 5.07 7.34 -3.28
N ALA A 101 4.22 7.86 -4.15
CA ALA A 101 3.31 7.06 -4.96
C ALA A 101 3.63 7.23 -6.44
N ALA A 102 3.68 6.13 -7.18
CA ALA A 102 3.78 6.11 -8.63
C ALA A 102 2.68 5.19 -9.17
N SER A 103 1.62 5.71 -9.78
CA SER A 103 0.51 4.90 -10.31
C SER A 103 0.08 5.32 -11.71
N ARG A 104 -0.24 4.31 -12.51
CA ARG A 104 -0.60 4.43 -13.93
C ARG A 104 -2.11 4.48 -14.17
N THR A 105 -2.91 4.59 -13.11
CA THR A 105 -4.38 4.58 -13.22
C THR A 105 -4.91 5.61 -14.21
N HIS A 106 -5.96 5.24 -14.95
CA HIS A 106 -6.71 6.16 -15.81
C HIS A 106 -7.71 7.04 -15.03
N ALA A 107 -7.87 6.82 -13.73
CA ALA A 107 -8.69 7.64 -12.84
C ALA A 107 -7.84 8.38 -11.78
N PRO A 108 -6.93 9.28 -12.19
CA PRO A 108 -5.96 9.91 -11.30
C PRO A 108 -6.60 10.78 -10.21
N ASP A 109 -7.74 11.41 -10.49
CA ASP A 109 -8.47 12.21 -9.50
C ASP A 109 -9.15 11.32 -8.45
N LEU A 110 -9.71 10.19 -8.88
CA LEU A 110 -10.36 9.22 -7.99
C LEU A 110 -9.34 8.54 -7.08
N GLY A 111 -8.17 8.16 -7.60
CA GLY A 111 -7.05 7.65 -6.78
C GLY A 111 -6.59 8.66 -5.71
N ARG A 112 -6.52 9.95 -6.05
CA ARG A 112 -6.23 11.00 -5.06
C ARG A 112 -7.37 11.19 -4.06
N GLU A 113 -8.62 11.09 -4.49
CA GLU A 113 -9.79 11.17 -3.62
C GLU A 113 -9.83 10.02 -2.60
N MET A 114 -9.50 8.80 -3.03
CA MET A 114 -9.33 7.65 -2.15
C MET A 114 -8.32 7.93 -1.03
N LEU A 115 -7.10 8.37 -1.38
CA LEU A 115 -6.06 8.71 -0.40
C LEU A 115 -6.47 9.88 0.52
N LYS A 116 -7.29 10.80 0.01
CA LYS A 116 -7.83 11.94 0.77
C LYS A 116 -8.88 11.53 1.80
N LEU A 117 -9.66 10.48 1.52
CA LEU A 117 -10.77 10.05 2.37
C LEU A 117 -10.36 8.96 3.36
N LEU A 118 -9.46 8.06 2.94
CA LEU A 118 -8.91 7.03 3.81
C LEU A 118 -8.03 7.64 4.90
N LYS A 119 -8.12 7.10 6.12
CA LYS A 119 -7.36 7.52 7.28
C LYS A 119 -6.48 6.39 7.79
N ILE A 120 -5.28 6.75 8.21
CA ILE A 120 -4.34 5.86 8.89
C ILE A 120 -4.46 6.09 10.39
N PRO A 121 -4.78 5.05 11.19
CA PRO A 121 -4.76 5.13 12.64
C PRO A 121 -3.35 5.48 13.13
N SER A 122 -3.24 6.47 14.03
CA SER A 122 -1.95 6.77 14.66
C SER A 122 -1.60 5.68 15.68
N SER A 123 -0.37 5.18 15.64
CA SER A 123 0.15 4.25 16.66
C SER A 123 0.41 4.93 18.01
N SER A 124 0.39 6.27 18.08
CA SER A 124 0.83 7.08 19.22
C SER A 124 -0.30 7.92 19.81
N SER A 125 -1.44 7.33 20.20
CA SER A 125 -2.57 8.01 20.90
C SER A 125 -3.09 9.30 20.24
N GLY A 126 -2.64 9.63 19.04
CA GLY A 126 -2.98 10.84 18.29
C GLY A 126 -4.18 10.62 17.37
N PRO A 127 -4.68 11.71 16.77
CA PRO A 127 -5.78 11.61 15.81
C PRO A 127 -5.33 10.83 14.57
N SER A 128 -6.24 10.02 14.00
CA SER A 128 -6.01 9.41 12.69
C SER A 128 -5.80 10.50 11.63
N GLN A 129 -4.76 10.34 10.81
CA GLN A 129 -4.41 11.28 9.75
C GLN A 129 -4.88 10.75 8.39
N ARG A 130 -5.07 11.63 7.41
CA ARG A 130 -5.46 11.21 6.06
C ARG A 130 -4.28 10.51 5.41
N ALA A 131 -4.54 9.46 4.64
CA ALA A 131 -3.48 8.69 4.01
C ALA A 131 -2.64 9.56 3.05
N ILE A 132 -3.27 10.49 2.33
CA ILE A 132 -2.57 11.41 1.43
C ILE A 132 -1.48 12.26 2.13
N ASP A 133 -1.63 12.55 3.43
CA ASP A 133 -0.70 13.38 4.21
C ASP A 133 0.56 12.58 4.67
N TYR A 134 0.64 11.30 4.33
CA TYR A 134 1.85 10.48 4.50
C TYR A 134 2.74 10.50 3.25
N PHE A 135 2.21 10.85 2.08
CA PHE A 135 2.96 10.83 0.83
C PHE A 135 3.60 12.19 0.56
N ASP A 136 4.93 12.20 0.46
CA ASP A 136 5.72 13.38 0.11
C ASP A 136 5.65 13.68 -1.39
N HIS A 137 5.55 12.64 -2.23
CA HIS A 137 5.52 12.76 -3.69
C HIS A 137 4.44 11.88 -4.32
N LEU A 138 3.56 12.49 -5.12
CA LEU A 138 2.45 11.80 -5.78
C LEU A 138 2.54 11.90 -7.31
N GLN A 139 3.02 10.85 -7.95
CA GLN A 139 2.97 10.68 -9.40
C GLN A 139 1.81 9.73 -9.74
N ILE A 140 0.62 10.28 -9.97
CA ILE A 140 -0.59 9.49 -10.29
C ILE A 140 -1.17 9.99 -11.60
N TYR A 141 -0.86 9.29 -12.70
CA TYR A 141 -1.34 9.56 -14.05
C TYR A 141 -0.98 8.41 -15.02
N PRO A 142 -1.70 8.23 -16.13
CA PRO A 142 -1.32 7.26 -17.15
C PRO A 142 0.06 7.52 -17.74
N GLY A 143 0.86 6.47 -17.91
CA GLY A 143 2.18 6.58 -18.51
C GLY A 143 3.07 5.39 -18.20
N ASN A 144 4.36 5.51 -18.48
CA ASN A 144 5.36 4.55 -18.06
C ASN A 144 5.92 4.95 -16.67
N LYS A 145 6.33 3.96 -15.86
CA LYS A 145 6.87 4.24 -14.51
C LYS A 145 8.22 4.96 -14.53
N GLN A 146 9.01 4.84 -15.60
CA GLN A 146 10.29 5.55 -15.69
C GLN A 146 10.08 7.08 -15.60
N THR A 147 9.12 7.64 -16.32
CA THR A 147 8.76 9.07 -16.23
C THR A 147 8.27 9.47 -14.84
N HIS A 148 7.63 8.56 -14.11
CA HIS A 148 7.24 8.82 -12.72
C HIS A 148 8.49 8.95 -11.83
N PHE A 149 9.43 8.02 -11.96
CA PHE A 149 10.69 8.03 -11.21
C PHE A 149 11.60 9.19 -11.60
N GLU A 150 11.66 9.59 -12.87
CA GLU A 150 12.39 10.78 -13.31
C GLU A 150 11.89 12.05 -12.62
N ARG A 151 10.56 12.19 -12.47
CA ARG A 151 9.97 13.33 -11.74
C ARG A 151 10.25 13.25 -10.24
N ILE A 152 10.13 12.07 -9.63
CA ILE A 152 10.49 11.87 -8.21
C ILE A 152 11.96 12.24 -8.00
N HIS A 153 12.87 11.77 -8.86
CA HIS A 153 14.30 12.09 -8.79
C HIS A 153 14.55 13.59 -8.95
N ARG A 154 13.91 14.24 -9.93
CA ARG A 154 14.04 15.69 -10.14
C ARG A 154 13.54 16.50 -8.93
N ASP A 155 12.42 16.10 -8.35
CA ASP A 155 11.77 16.85 -7.27
C ASP A 155 12.47 16.62 -5.91
N THR A 156 13.10 15.45 -5.71
CA THR A 156 13.78 15.07 -4.44
C THR A 156 15.30 15.25 -4.45
N GLY A 157 15.93 15.15 -5.62
CA GLY A 157 17.38 15.00 -5.75
C GLY A 157 17.94 13.66 -5.25
N ILE A 158 17.08 12.69 -4.89
CA ILE A 158 17.51 11.39 -4.36
C ILE A 158 17.99 10.50 -5.51
N ALA A 159 19.18 9.94 -5.38
CA ALA A 159 19.74 8.99 -6.35
C ALA A 159 18.88 7.73 -6.44
N TYR A 160 18.77 7.15 -7.64
CA TYR A 160 17.90 5.99 -7.88
C TYR A 160 18.25 4.76 -7.03
N ASP A 161 19.53 4.59 -6.67
CA ASP A 161 20.01 3.51 -5.80
C ASP A 161 19.66 3.68 -4.31
N GLU A 162 19.06 4.81 -3.94
CA GLU A 162 18.49 5.07 -2.61
C GLU A 162 16.95 4.88 -2.59
N VAL A 163 16.39 4.38 -3.70
CA VAL A 163 14.94 4.19 -3.88
C VAL A 163 14.57 2.71 -3.85
N LEU A 164 13.58 2.37 -3.02
CA LEU A 164 12.94 1.07 -3.00
C LEU A 164 11.49 1.21 -3.49
N PHE A 165 11.10 0.39 -4.45
CA PHE A 165 9.80 0.47 -5.12
C PHE A 165 9.00 -0.82 -4.94
N PHE A 166 7.72 -0.70 -4.59
CA PHE A 166 6.78 -1.81 -4.48
C PHE A 166 5.67 -1.69 -5.51
N ASP A 167 5.45 -2.75 -6.28
CA ASP A 167 4.46 -2.79 -7.36
C ASP A 167 4.11 -4.24 -7.68
N ASP A 168 2.85 -4.51 -8.04
CA ASP A 168 2.34 -5.85 -8.29
C ASP A 168 2.57 -6.35 -9.71
N GLU A 169 2.87 -5.44 -10.62
CA GLU A 169 2.88 -5.68 -12.04
C GLU A 169 4.32 -5.84 -12.55
N SER A 170 4.66 -7.08 -12.88
CA SER A 170 6.01 -7.49 -13.28
C SER A 170 6.63 -6.67 -14.42
N ARG A 171 5.82 -6.13 -15.34
CA ARG A 171 6.33 -5.29 -16.44
C ARG A 171 6.95 -3.98 -15.96
N ASN A 172 6.57 -3.50 -14.77
CA ASN A 172 7.10 -2.28 -14.18
C ASN A 172 8.52 -2.48 -13.61
N LYS A 173 9.07 -3.72 -13.62
CA LYS A 173 10.49 -3.98 -13.34
C LYS A 173 11.44 -3.27 -14.29
N ASN A 174 10.95 -2.78 -15.42
CA ASN A 174 11.71 -1.94 -16.32
C ASN A 174 12.24 -0.64 -15.68
N VAL A 175 11.75 -0.21 -14.50
CA VAL A 175 12.32 0.92 -13.76
C VAL A 175 13.71 0.62 -13.19
N GLU A 176 14.07 -0.65 -12.99
CA GLU A 176 15.35 -1.04 -12.41
C GLU A 176 16.55 -0.61 -13.28
N VAL A 177 16.33 -0.33 -14.58
CA VAL A 177 17.37 0.23 -15.47
C VAL A 177 17.87 1.60 -15.01
N LEU A 178 17.09 2.32 -14.20
CA LEU A 178 17.48 3.60 -13.60
C LEU A 178 18.38 3.42 -12.37
N GLY A 179 18.42 2.22 -11.78
CA GLY A 179 19.11 1.92 -10.53
C GLY A 179 18.19 1.73 -9.31
N VAL A 180 16.88 1.89 -9.49
CA VAL A 180 15.86 1.60 -8.46
C VAL A 180 15.81 0.10 -8.19
N VAL A 181 15.51 -0.30 -6.95
CA VAL A 181 15.20 -1.70 -6.62
C VAL A 181 13.70 -1.89 -6.55
N MET A 182 13.17 -2.79 -7.38
CA MET A 182 11.76 -3.15 -7.34
C MET A 182 11.54 -4.44 -6.58
N GLN A 183 10.64 -4.39 -5.60
CA GLN A 183 10.04 -5.54 -4.94
C GLN A 183 8.67 -5.82 -5.57
N LEU A 184 8.55 -6.98 -6.20
CA LEU A 184 7.29 -7.45 -6.79
C LEU A 184 6.38 -8.00 -5.68
N VAL A 185 5.22 -7.38 -5.46
CA VAL A 185 4.23 -7.82 -4.45
C VAL A 185 3.06 -8.52 -5.12
N ARG A 186 2.63 -9.70 -4.67
CA ARG A 186 1.54 -10.42 -5.35
C ARG A 186 0.16 -10.13 -4.77
N ASP A 187 0.10 -9.99 -3.45
CA ASP A 187 -1.14 -9.92 -2.69
C ASP A 187 -1.16 -8.66 -1.81
N GLY A 188 -0.67 -7.55 -2.36
CA GLY A 188 -0.48 -6.30 -1.64
C GLY A 188 0.79 -6.26 -0.78
N VAL A 189 1.10 -5.06 -0.29
CA VAL A 189 2.24 -4.88 0.61
C VAL A 189 1.91 -5.36 2.02
N THR A 190 2.82 -6.16 2.58
CA THR A 190 2.80 -6.62 3.97
C THR A 190 4.10 -6.24 4.67
N ILE A 191 4.17 -6.38 5.99
CA ILE A 191 5.42 -6.16 6.74
C ILE A 191 6.56 -7.05 6.19
N ASN A 192 6.23 -8.30 5.84
CA ASN A 192 7.20 -9.24 5.28
C ASN A 192 7.72 -8.80 3.92
N GLU A 193 6.86 -8.21 3.08
CA GLU A 193 7.27 -7.62 1.80
C GLU A 193 8.21 -6.43 2.02
N ILE A 194 7.92 -5.57 2.99
CA ILE A 194 8.85 -4.47 3.36
C ILE A 194 10.22 -5.02 3.76
N ASP A 195 10.25 -6.01 4.66
CA ASP A 195 11.52 -6.61 5.09
C ASP A 195 12.25 -7.33 3.95
N ALA A 196 11.53 -7.99 3.04
CA ALA A 196 12.11 -8.61 1.85
C ALA A 196 12.69 -7.55 0.90
N GLY A 197 11.94 -6.47 0.63
CA GLY A 197 12.35 -5.37 -0.23
C GLY A 197 13.59 -4.65 0.30
N VAL A 198 13.65 -4.33 1.59
CA VAL A 198 14.82 -3.69 2.22
C VAL A 198 16.05 -4.59 2.16
N ARG A 199 15.91 -5.90 2.43
CA ARG A 199 17.01 -6.85 2.30
C ARG A 199 17.51 -6.97 0.86
N SER A 200 16.60 -7.01 -0.12
CA SER A 200 16.93 -7.02 -1.55
C SER A 200 17.69 -5.76 -1.96
N TRP A 201 17.22 -4.59 -1.51
CA TRP A 201 17.86 -3.30 -1.75
C TRP A 201 19.28 -3.23 -1.17
N ARG A 202 19.45 -3.65 0.09
CA ARG A 202 20.77 -3.72 0.74
C ARG A 202 21.73 -4.60 -0.03
N LYS A 203 21.28 -5.78 -0.46
CA LYS A 203 22.09 -6.75 -1.21
C LYS A 203 22.50 -6.22 -2.57
N ARG A 204 21.59 -5.63 -3.33
CA ARG A 204 21.86 -5.13 -4.69
C ARG A 204 22.82 -3.94 -4.71
N HIS A 205 22.83 -3.13 -3.65
CA HIS A 205 23.70 -1.95 -3.56
C HIS A 205 24.86 -2.11 -2.58
N ASN A 206 25.18 -3.34 -2.15
CA ASN A 206 26.27 -3.63 -1.21
C ASN A 206 26.25 -2.75 0.05
N LYS A 207 25.05 -2.44 0.57
CA LYS A 207 24.88 -1.57 1.76
C LYS A 207 25.28 -2.28 3.06
N VAL A 208 25.49 -3.59 3.01
CA VAL A 208 25.95 -4.41 4.14
C VAL A 208 27.10 -5.29 3.62
N PRO A 209 28.21 -5.42 4.36
CA PRO A 209 29.28 -6.37 4.02
C PRO A 209 28.72 -7.80 4.02
N ASN A 210 29.16 -8.62 3.05
CA ASN A 210 28.88 -10.06 3.03
C ASN A 210 29.51 -10.76 4.24
#